data_AF-A0A9C7QE92-F1
#
_entry.id   AF-A0A9C7QE92-F1
#
_cell.length_a   1.000
_cell.length_b   1.000
_cell.length_c   1.000
_cell.angle_alpha   90.00
_cell.angle_beta   90.00
_cell.angle_gamma   90.00
#
_symmetry.space_group_name_H-M   'P 1'
#
loop_
_entity.id
_entity.type
_entity.pdbx_description
1 polymer ?
#
loop_
_entity_poly.entity_id
_entity_poly.type
_entity_poly.pdbx_seq_one_letter_code
_entity_poly.pdbx_strand_id
1 'polypeptide(L)'
;MLKEKVTVTICGKPYNLRTNDAAALRRQAEESDRRITEYCKLMPNNPAPKEDACVFTVLDLLGELDTASAERDALAKRNSEMTAAAEKGARATEENQRLTAEIKELRKDSVALEALQKSFTELEGKNAQLADTLREANERADENRNAKSDLDAANQKIKSLEEKNEQLAQSVKAGENRAAEQDKSIAEMQRQNADLRKQTEKLAALTDENKKLSEKLEKSANTEEALRRSEERASALEKDREKLKASAAELDNVKKSLAAELGKSADLERRLIAAEKSAKELEDTKQSLAAEKGRNSDLEK
;
A
#
# COMPACT_ATOMS: atom_id res chain seq x y z
N MET A 1 48.05 -132.30 -14.28
CA MET A 1 48.66 -133.59 -13.89
C MET A 1 48.81 -133.63 -12.37
N LEU A 2 48.32 -134.68 -11.71
CA LEU A 2 48.44 -134.86 -10.26
C LEU A 2 49.91 -135.17 -9.90
N LYS A 3 50.46 -134.43 -8.94
CA LYS A 3 51.92 -134.33 -8.76
C LYS A 3 52.50 -135.33 -7.77
N GLU A 4 51.76 -135.71 -6.73
CA GLU A 4 52.30 -136.50 -5.62
C GLU A 4 51.75 -137.92 -5.63
N LYS A 5 52.61 -138.92 -5.35
CA LYS A 5 52.20 -140.30 -5.09
C LYS A 5 52.01 -140.48 -3.58
N VAL A 6 50.82 -140.91 -3.18
CA VAL A 6 50.47 -141.11 -1.76
C VAL A 6 49.88 -142.50 -1.60
N THR A 7 50.42 -143.26 -0.65
CA THR A 7 49.82 -144.52 -0.21
C THR A 7 48.99 -144.24 1.02
N VAL A 8 47.70 -144.58 0.95
CA VAL A 8 46.76 -144.53 2.08
C VAL A 8 46.22 -145.92 2.35
N THR A 9 45.89 -146.22 3.60
CA THR A 9 45.30 -147.52 3.97
C THR A 9 43.84 -147.30 4.34
N ILE A 10 42.93 -148.02 3.67
CA ILE A 10 41.50 -148.00 3.97
C ILE A 10 41.04 -149.45 4.14
N CYS A 11 40.44 -149.74 5.28
CA CYS A 11 39.94 -151.04 5.72
C CYS A 11 40.99 -152.16 5.68
N GLY A 12 42.25 -151.81 6.00
CA GLY A 12 43.40 -152.70 5.97
C GLY A 12 43.98 -152.97 4.57
N LYS A 13 43.46 -152.32 3.52
CA LYS A 13 43.99 -152.42 2.15
C LYS A 13 44.79 -151.15 1.78
N PRO A 14 46.02 -151.27 1.26
CA PRO A 14 46.79 -150.13 0.79
C PRO A 14 46.34 -149.69 -0.61
N TYR A 15 46.07 -148.41 -0.78
CA TYR A 15 45.72 -147.76 -2.05
C TYR A 15 46.80 -146.75 -2.44
N ASN A 16 47.39 -146.95 -3.63
CA ASN A 16 48.42 -146.08 -4.18
C ASN A 16 47.78 -145.06 -5.13
N LEU A 17 47.52 -143.85 -4.63
CA LEU A 17 46.80 -142.80 -5.33
C LEU A 17 47.73 -141.65 -5.74
N ARG A 18 47.28 -140.81 -6.68
CA ARG A 18 47.95 -139.56 -7.02
C ARG A 18 47.07 -138.37 -6.63
N THR A 19 47.65 -137.32 -6.05
CA THR A 19 46.93 -136.11 -5.65
C THR A 19 47.80 -134.85 -5.82
N ASN A 20 47.17 -133.68 -5.78
CA ASN A 20 47.86 -132.39 -5.63
C ASN A 20 47.91 -131.91 -4.17
N ASP A 21 47.20 -132.60 -3.28
CA ASP A 21 47.16 -132.32 -1.85
C ASP A 21 47.18 -133.66 -1.08
N ALA A 22 48.40 -134.09 -0.72
CA ALA A 22 48.57 -135.32 0.07
C ALA A 22 47.97 -135.21 1.47
N ALA A 23 47.95 -134.03 2.07
CA ALA A 23 47.47 -133.82 3.43
C ALA A 23 45.94 -133.93 3.50
N ALA A 24 45.22 -133.32 2.55
CA ALA A 24 43.78 -133.52 2.43
C ALA A 24 43.44 -134.97 2.12
N LEU A 25 44.14 -135.61 1.18
CA LEU A 25 43.87 -137.00 0.82
C LEU A 25 44.08 -137.97 2.00
N ARG A 26 45.14 -137.79 2.79
CA ARG A 26 45.39 -138.60 4.00
C ARG A 26 44.27 -138.43 5.03
N ARG A 27 43.87 -137.19 5.33
CA ARG A 27 42.75 -136.91 6.25
C ARG A 27 41.43 -137.51 5.77
N GLN A 28 41.14 -137.41 4.48
CA GLN A 28 39.94 -138.02 3.88
C GLN A 28 39.96 -139.54 3.96
N ALA A 29 41.13 -140.15 3.72
CA ALA A 29 41.28 -141.60 3.84
C ALA A 29 41.13 -142.08 5.28
N GLU A 30 41.71 -141.37 6.25
CA GLU A 30 41.55 -141.64 7.69
C GLU A 30 40.08 -141.53 8.13
N GLU A 31 39.37 -140.47 7.71
CA GLU A 31 37.96 -140.29 8.05
C GLU A 31 37.07 -141.34 7.39
N SER A 32 37.36 -141.69 6.13
CA SER A 32 36.65 -142.77 5.42
C SER A 32 36.86 -144.10 6.13
N ASP A 33 38.10 -144.42 6.51
CA ASP A 33 38.43 -145.65 7.24
C ASP A 33 37.73 -145.71 8.61
N ARG A 34 37.69 -144.58 9.33
CA ARG A 34 36.97 -144.43 10.61
C ARG A 34 35.49 -144.74 10.46
N ARG A 35 34.81 -144.08 9.50
CA ARG A 35 33.36 -144.25 9.26
C ARG A 35 33.01 -145.65 8.76
N ILE A 36 33.80 -146.21 7.84
CA ILE A 36 33.58 -147.59 7.37
C ILE A 36 33.72 -148.58 8.53
N THR A 37 34.72 -148.38 9.39
CA THR A 37 34.92 -149.22 10.59
C THR A 37 33.74 -149.10 11.56
N GLU A 38 33.18 -147.91 11.74
CA GLU A 38 32.00 -147.66 12.55
C GLU A 38 30.75 -148.35 11.98
N TYR A 39 30.50 -148.20 10.68
CA TYR A 39 29.41 -148.86 9.98
C TYR A 39 29.49 -150.39 10.02
N CYS A 40 30.68 -150.96 9.87
CA CYS A 40 30.89 -152.40 10.00
C CYS A 40 30.44 -152.92 11.39
N LYS A 41 30.63 -152.14 12.46
CA LYS A 41 30.21 -152.51 13.83
C LYS A 41 28.69 -152.46 14.00
N LEU A 42 28.01 -151.57 13.28
CA LEU A 42 26.55 -151.42 13.32
C LEU A 42 25.81 -152.53 12.55
N MET A 43 26.53 -153.35 11.76
CA MET A 43 25.96 -154.41 10.92
C MET A 43 26.59 -155.79 11.20
N PRO A 44 26.46 -156.35 12.43
CA PRO A 44 27.18 -157.56 12.84
C PRO A 44 26.78 -158.85 12.11
N ASN A 45 25.59 -158.90 11.50
CA ASN A 45 25.06 -160.07 10.80
C ASN A 45 25.04 -159.92 9.27
N ASN A 46 25.69 -158.88 8.73
CA ASN A 46 25.72 -158.64 7.29
C ASN A 46 26.78 -159.55 6.62
N PRO A 47 26.44 -160.30 5.56
CA PRO A 47 27.39 -161.13 4.82
C PRO A 47 28.48 -160.34 4.06
N ALA A 48 28.28 -159.05 3.76
CA ALA A 48 29.25 -158.18 3.09
C ALA A 48 29.42 -156.83 3.84
N PRO A 49 29.90 -156.87 5.10
CA PRO A 49 29.80 -155.74 6.01
C PRO A 49 30.69 -154.55 5.60
N LYS A 50 31.78 -154.79 4.86
CA LYS A 50 32.70 -153.73 4.41
C LYS A 50 32.21 -153.05 3.15
N GLU A 51 31.65 -153.81 2.21
CA GLU A 51 31.11 -153.32 0.95
C GLU A 51 29.94 -152.37 1.21
N ASP A 52 28.97 -152.79 2.03
CA ASP A 52 27.82 -151.94 2.37
C ASP A 52 28.23 -150.75 3.25
N ALA A 53 29.17 -150.93 4.18
CA ALA A 53 29.71 -149.84 5.00
C ALA A 53 30.45 -148.77 4.16
N CYS A 54 31.17 -149.17 3.11
CA CYS A 54 31.74 -148.24 2.13
C CYS A 54 30.64 -147.44 1.43
N VAL A 55 29.55 -148.11 1.00
CA VAL A 55 28.42 -147.44 0.34
C VAL A 55 27.74 -146.45 1.28
N PHE A 56 27.41 -146.83 2.52
CA PHE A 56 26.83 -145.92 3.52
C PHE A 56 27.75 -144.74 3.83
N THR A 57 29.05 -144.99 3.99
CA THR A 57 30.03 -143.92 4.22
C THR A 57 30.05 -142.91 3.07
N VAL A 58 30.01 -143.37 1.81
CA VAL A 58 29.96 -142.49 0.65
C VAL A 58 28.65 -141.71 0.60
N LEU A 59 27.51 -142.34 0.88
CA LEU A 59 26.21 -141.67 0.90
C LEU A 59 26.13 -140.58 1.97
N ASP A 60 26.65 -140.83 3.17
CA ASP A 60 26.72 -139.84 4.24
C ASP A 60 27.59 -138.65 3.86
N LEU A 61 28.79 -138.92 3.32
CA LEU A 61 29.72 -137.86 2.90
C LEU A 61 29.14 -137.02 1.76
N LEU A 62 28.37 -137.64 0.84
CA LEU A 62 27.63 -136.91 -0.18
C LEU A 62 26.53 -136.04 0.44
N GLY A 63 25.78 -136.57 1.41
CA GLY A 63 24.77 -135.79 2.14
C GLY A 63 25.37 -134.60 2.89
N GLU A 64 26.50 -134.78 3.57
CA GLU A 64 27.23 -133.70 4.24
C GLU A 64 27.73 -132.64 3.24
N LEU A 65 28.25 -133.08 2.08
CA LEU A 65 28.69 -132.19 1.02
C LEU A 65 27.53 -131.37 0.44
N ASP A 66 26.37 -131.98 0.25
CA ASP A 66 25.16 -131.29 -0.19
C ASP A 66 24.72 -130.25 0.84
N THR A 67 24.72 -130.59 2.13
CA THR A 67 24.39 -129.63 3.20
C THR A 67 25.39 -128.48 3.27
N ALA A 68 26.69 -128.76 3.19
CA ALA A 68 27.73 -127.73 3.22
C ALA A 68 27.67 -126.82 1.98
N SER A 69 27.32 -127.39 0.82
CA SER A 69 27.13 -126.63 -0.42
C SER A 69 25.90 -125.70 -0.30
N ALA A 70 24.79 -126.19 0.24
CA ALA A 70 23.60 -125.38 0.50
C ALA A 70 23.87 -124.25 1.51
N GLU A 71 24.61 -124.53 2.59
CA GLU A 71 25.02 -123.52 3.57
C GLU A 71 25.94 -122.46 2.94
N ARG A 72 26.92 -122.87 2.14
CA ARG A 72 27.80 -121.95 1.41
C ARG A 72 26.98 -121.03 0.51
N ASP A 73 26.02 -121.57 -0.23
CA ASP A 73 25.19 -120.78 -1.14
C ASP A 73 24.25 -119.82 -0.37
N ALA A 74 23.72 -120.25 0.78
CA ALA A 74 22.96 -119.38 1.67
C ALA A 74 23.81 -118.24 2.25
N LEU A 75 25.04 -118.53 2.66
CA LEU A 75 25.99 -117.51 3.13
C LEU A 75 26.41 -116.55 2.02
N ALA A 76 26.64 -117.05 0.81
CA ALA A 76 26.94 -116.21 -0.35
C ALA A 76 25.77 -115.25 -0.66
N LYS A 77 24.53 -115.75 -0.63
CA LYS A 77 23.34 -114.93 -0.78
C LYS A 77 23.25 -113.87 0.33
N ARG A 78 23.41 -114.26 1.59
CA ARG A 78 23.36 -113.34 2.73
C ARG A 78 24.44 -112.25 2.65
N ASN A 79 25.66 -112.61 2.24
CA ASN A 79 26.74 -111.64 2.04
C ASN A 79 26.39 -110.65 0.92
N SER A 80 25.83 -111.11 -0.20
CA SER A 80 25.40 -110.22 -1.28
C SER A 80 24.30 -109.23 -0.85
N GLU A 81 23.34 -109.70 -0.03
CA GLU A 81 22.28 -108.85 0.52
C GLU A 81 22.82 -107.82 1.52
N MET A 82 23.77 -108.22 2.38
CA MET A 82 24.44 -107.32 3.32
C MET A 82 25.26 -106.25 2.59
N THR A 83 25.99 -106.61 1.53
CA THR A 83 26.72 -105.65 0.70
C THR A 83 25.77 -104.67 0.03
N ALA A 84 24.69 -105.14 -0.58
CA ALA A 84 23.68 -104.28 -1.20
C ALA A 84 23.02 -103.33 -0.19
N ALA A 85 22.73 -103.82 1.02
CA ALA A 85 22.18 -103.00 2.10
C ALA A 85 23.19 -101.93 2.57
N ALA A 86 24.48 -102.27 2.69
CA ALA A 86 25.53 -101.34 3.05
C ALA A 86 25.71 -100.24 2.00
N GLU A 87 25.71 -100.58 0.71
CA GLU A 87 25.79 -99.61 -0.38
C GLU A 87 24.59 -98.66 -0.39
N LYS A 88 23.37 -99.19 -0.18
CA LYS A 88 22.16 -98.37 -0.07
C LYS A 88 22.24 -97.43 1.13
N GLY A 89 22.75 -97.92 2.26
CA GLY A 89 23.00 -97.13 3.47
C GLY A 89 23.98 -95.98 3.20
N ALA A 90 25.10 -96.27 2.54
CA ALA A 90 26.10 -95.28 2.18
C ALA A 90 25.51 -94.16 1.29
N ARG A 91 24.76 -94.52 0.24
CA ARG A 91 24.08 -93.55 -0.62
C ARG A 91 23.10 -92.66 0.15
N ALA A 92 22.32 -93.25 1.06
CA ALA A 92 21.40 -92.50 1.90
C ALA A 92 22.13 -91.54 2.86
N THR A 93 23.32 -91.92 3.36
CA THR A 93 24.12 -91.02 4.20
C THR A 93 24.70 -89.85 3.41
N GLU A 94 25.18 -90.09 2.18
CA GLU A 94 25.68 -89.02 1.30
C GLU A 94 24.56 -88.04 0.91
N GLU A 95 23.37 -88.56 0.59
CA GLU A 95 22.20 -87.73 0.28
C GLU A 95 21.78 -86.89 1.49
N ASN A 96 21.74 -87.47 2.69
CA ASN A 96 21.43 -86.72 3.92
C ASN A 96 22.46 -85.62 4.20
N GLN A 97 23.74 -85.85 3.95
CA GLN A 97 24.78 -84.83 4.08
C GLN A 97 24.57 -83.69 3.08
N ARG A 98 24.24 -84.01 1.83
CA ARG A 98 23.95 -83.02 0.79
C ARG A 98 22.72 -82.17 1.14
N LEU A 99 21.62 -82.81 1.55
CA LEU A 99 20.39 -82.12 1.96
C LEU A 99 20.63 -81.24 3.19
N THR A 100 21.44 -81.69 4.14
CA THR A 100 21.80 -80.89 5.32
C THR A 100 22.58 -79.63 4.94
N ALA A 101 23.50 -79.74 3.96
CA ALA A 101 24.24 -78.58 3.44
C ALA A 101 23.31 -77.60 2.71
N GLU A 102 22.38 -78.11 1.89
CA GLU A 102 21.40 -77.29 1.17
C GLU A 102 20.46 -76.54 2.12
N ILE A 103 19.95 -77.21 3.17
CA ILE A 103 19.13 -76.57 4.23
C ILE A 103 19.91 -75.43 4.91
N LYS A 104 21.22 -75.58 5.10
CA LYS A 104 22.05 -74.54 5.72
C LYS A 104 22.18 -73.31 4.83
N GLU A 105 22.34 -73.48 3.53
CA GLU A 105 22.39 -72.35 2.59
C GLU A 105 21.01 -71.67 2.46
N LEU A 106 19.93 -72.45 2.32
CA LEU A 106 18.56 -71.90 2.27
C LEU A 106 18.21 -71.08 3.52
N ARG A 107 18.70 -71.47 4.70
CA ARG A 107 18.54 -70.67 5.93
C ARG A 107 19.27 -69.33 5.87
N LYS A 108 20.46 -69.27 5.25
CA LYS A 108 21.17 -68.00 5.06
C LYS A 108 20.42 -67.10 4.11
N ASP A 109 19.92 -67.65 3.01
CA ASP A 109 19.14 -66.90 2.02
C ASP A 109 17.84 -66.37 2.63
N SER A 110 17.16 -67.17 3.46
CA SER A 110 15.97 -66.74 4.20
C SER A 110 16.26 -65.53 5.10
N VAL A 111 17.37 -65.54 5.85
CA VAL A 111 17.76 -64.41 6.70
C VAL A 111 18.11 -63.17 5.87
N ALA A 112 18.80 -63.35 4.74
CA ALA A 112 19.10 -62.24 3.83
C ALA A 112 17.83 -61.63 3.24
N LEU A 113 16.83 -62.46 2.90
CA LEU A 113 15.55 -62.02 2.36
C LEU A 113 14.73 -61.25 3.41
N GLU A 114 14.73 -61.70 4.67
CA GLU A 114 14.11 -60.94 5.78
C GLU A 114 14.78 -59.57 5.99
N ALA A 115 16.10 -59.49 5.89
CA ALA A 115 16.82 -58.23 5.98
C ALA A 115 16.46 -57.29 4.82
N LEU A 116 16.37 -57.81 3.60
CA LEU A 116 15.95 -57.04 2.43
C LEU A 116 14.51 -56.55 2.59
N GLN A 117 13.60 -57.39 3.08
CA GLN A 117 12.21 -57.02 3.33
C GLN A 117 12.09 -55.87 4.35
N LYS A 118 12.88 -55.89 5.43
CA LYS A 118 12.94 -54.77 6.39
C LYS A 118 13.42 -53.49 5.71
N SER A 119 14.51 -53.56 4.95
CA SER A 119 15.03 -52.39 4.22
C SER A 119 14.01 -51.81 3.22
N PHE A 120 13.24 -52.67 2.55
CA PHE A 120 12.18 -52.25 1.65
C PHE A 120 11.07 -51.50 2.40
N THR A 121 10.58 -52.03 3.52
CA THR A 121 9.57 -51.34 4.34
C THR A 121 10.05 -49.99 4.88
N GLU A 122 11.33 -49.87 5.23
CA GLU A 122 11.92 -48.59 5.63
C GLU A 122 11.96 -47.57 4.48
N LEU A 123 12.29 -48.03 3.27
CA LEU A 123 12.30 -47.19 2.06
C LEU A 123 10.89 -46.76 1.67
N GLU A 124 9.88 -47.62 1.77
CA GLU A 124 8.48 -47.25 1.58
C GLU A 124 8.05 -46.15 2.55
N GLY A 125 8.42 -46.27 3.83
CA GLY A 125 8.16 -45.23 4.84
C GLY A 125 8.84 -43.90 4.51
N LYS A 126 10.11 -43.92 4.10
CA LYS A 126 10.85 -42.71 3.69
C LYS A 126 10.25 -42.08 2.43
N ASN A 127 9.81 -42.88 1.47
CA ASN A 127 9.16 -42.38 0.26
C ASN A 127 7.81 -41.72 0.58
N ALA A 128 7.02 -42.27 1.50
CA ALA A 128 5.79 -41.64 1.97
C ALA A 128 6.08 -40.28 2.63
N GLN A 129 7.08 -40.22 3.53
CA GLN A 129 7.50 -38.95 4.16
C GLN A 129 7.97 -37.91 3.14
N LEU A 130 8.71 -38.32 2.11
CA LEU A 130 9.14 -37.42 1.03
C LEU A 130 7.94 -36.90 0.22
N ALA A 131 6.96 -37.74 -0.06
CA ALA A 131 5.73 -37.33 -0.75
C ALA A 131 4.95 -36.29 0.07
N ASP A 132 4.81 -36.48 1.38
CA ASP A 132 4.18 -35.52 2.28
C ASP A 132 4.95 -34.20 2.34
N THR A 133 6.28 -34.26 2.46
CA THR A 133 7.15 -33.08 2.47
C THR A 133 7.04 -32.28 1.17
N LEU A 134 6.98 -32.96 0.02
CA LEU A 134 6.78 -32.31 -1.28
C LEU A 134 5.40 -31.67 -1.39
N ARG A 135 4.35 -32.31 -0.85
CA ARG A 135 3.01 -31.72 -0.81
C ARG A 135 3.00 -30.43 0.01
N GLU A 136 3.55 -30.44 1.22
CA GLU A 136 3.65 -29.25 2.08
C GLU A 136 4.49 -28.13 1.42
N ALA A 137 5.58 -28.49 0.74
CA ALA A 137 6.40 -27.51 0.03
C ALA A 137 5.62 -26.85 -1.12
N ASN A 138 4.79 -27.62 -1.84
CA ASN A 138 3.94 -27.09 -2.90
C ASN A 138 2.83 -26.19 -2.34
N GLU A 139 2.16 -26.59 -1.25
CA GLU A 139 1.16 -25.76 -0.57
C GLU A 139 1.76 -24.41 -0.12
N ARG A 140 2.93 -24.43 0.51
CA ARG A 140 3.67 -23.20 0.87
C ARG A 140 4.07 -22.37 -0.34
N ALA A 141 4.39 -22.99 -1.47
CA ALA A 141 4.72 -22.26 -2.69
C ALA A 141 3.50 -21.52 -3.25
N ASP A 142 2.31 -22.13 -3.19
CA ASP A 142 1.06 -21.50 -3.60
C ASP A 142 0.62 -20.40 -2.64
N GLU A 143 0.78 -20.59 -1.32
CA GLU A 143 0.58 -19.53 -0.33
C GLU A 143 1.49 -18.33 -0.59
N ASN A 144 2.77 -18.56 -0.90
CA ASN A 144 3.71 -17.49 -1.25
C ASN A 144 3.34 -16.77 -2.55
N ARG A 145 2.79 -17.48 -3.55
CA ARG A 145 2.28 -16.84 -4.77
C ARG A 145 1.10 -15.92 -4.47
N ASN A 146 0.17 -16.36 -3.64
CA ASN A 146 -0.98 -15.56 -3.22
C ASN A 146 -0.52 -14.33 -2.42
N ALA A 147 0.35 -14.51 -1.43
CA ALA A 147 0.91 -13.41 -0.65
C ALA A 147 1.64 -12.38 -1.52
N LYS A 148 2.35 -12.83 -2.56
CA LYS A 148 2.99 -11.93 -3.53
C LYS A 148 1.96 -11.15 -4.35
N SER A 149 0.89 -11.79 -4.81
CA SER A 149 -0.20 -11.12 -5.52
C SER A 149 -0.87 -10.04 -4.64
N ASP A 150 -1.11 -10.35 -3.37
CA ASP A 150 -1.67 -9.40 -2.40
C ASP A 150 -0.72 -8.23 -2.15
N LEU A 151 0.58 -8.50 -2.04
CA LEU A 151 1.61 -7.46 -1.91
C LEU A 151 1.66 -6.56 -3.14
N ASP A 152 1.59 -7.12 -4.35
CA ASP A 152 1.57 -6.36 -5.60
C ASP A 152 0.31 -5.47 -5.70
N ALA A 153 -0.86 -5.98 -5.29
CA ALA A 153 -2.09 -5.21 -5.21
C ALA A 153 -2.01 -4.07 -4.17
N ALA A 154 -1.43 -4.34 -2.99
CA ALA A 154 -1.19 -3.33 -1.97
C ALA A 154 -0.23 -2.24 -2.47
N ASN A 155 0.84 -2.62 -3.16
CA ASN A 155 1.80 -1.68 -3.75
C ASN A 155 1.16 -0.79 -4.82
N GLN A 156 0.27 -1.32 -5.66
CA GLN A 156 -0.51 -0.50 -6.60
C GLN A 156 -1.39 0.52 -5.87
N LYS A 157 -2.04 0.10 -4.78
CA LYS A 157 -2.87 1.00 -3.96
C LYS A 157 -2.05 2.11 -3.29
N ILE A 158 -0.85 1.78 -2.79
CA ILE A 158 0.08 2.76 -2.23
C ILE A 158 0.46 3.80 -3.28
N LYS A 159 0.86 3.39 -4.49
CA LYS A 159 1.17 4.34 -5.58
C LYS A 159 0.01 5.29 -5.89
N SER A 160 -1.21 4.76 -5.98
CA SER A 160 -2.40 5.61 -6.20
C SER A 160 -2.66 6.59 -5.05
N LEU A 161 -2.39 6.18 -3.81
CA LEU A 161 -2.50 7.08 -2.65
C LEU A 161 -1.40 8.15 -2.64
N GLU A 162 -0.17 7.80 -3.02
CA GLU A 162 0.93 8.76 -3.19
C GLU A 162 0.59 9.82 -4.23
N GLU A 163 0.09 9.41 -5.41
CA GLU A 163 -0.37 10.33 -6.46
C GLU A 163 -1.49 11.26 -5.97
N LYS A 164 -2.48 10.73 -5.24
CA LYS A 164 -3.57 11.54 -4.66
C LYS A 164 -3.05 12.51 -3.60
N ASN A 165 -2.10 12.09 -2.76
CA ASN A 165 -1.50 12.96 -1.76
C ASN A 165 -0.71 14.10 -2.42
N GLU A 166 0.00 13.83 -3.51
CA GLU A 166 0.70 14.86 -4.26
C GLU A 166 -0.27 15.86 -4.92
N GLN A 167 -1.38 15.38 -5.49
CA GLN A 167 -2.47 16.23 -6.00
C GLN A 167 -3.10 17.09 -4.90
N LEU A 168 -3.36 16.50 -3.73
CA LEU A 168 -3.90 17.22 -2.58
C LEU A 168 -2.93 18.31 -2.11
N ALA A 169 -1.63 18.00 -2.00
CA ALA A 169 -0.61 18.98 -1.63
C ALA A 169 -0.55 20.16 -2.63
N GLN A 170 -0.64 19.88 -3.94
CA GLN A 170 -0.73 20.92 -4.97
C GLN A 170 -2.01 21.77 -4.83
N SER A 171 -3.15 21.14 -4.57
CA SER A 171 -4.43 21.83 -4.37
C SER A 171 -4.41 22.72 -3.12
N VAL A 172 -3.80 22.26 -2.03
CA VAL A 172 -3.62 23.06 -0.80
C VAL A 172 -2.77 24.28 -1.10
N LYS A 173 -1.61 24.10 -1.77
CA LYS A 173 -0.74 25.22 -2.16
C LYS A 173 -1.44 26.23 -3.08
N ALA A 174 -2.25 25.75 -4.02
CA ALA A 174 -3.06 26.63 -4.86
C ALA A 174 -4.13 27.40 -4.06
N GLY A 175 -4.74 26.76 -3.07
CA GLY A 175 -5.66 27.40 -2.13
C GLY A 175 -4.98 28.47 -1.28
N GLU A 176 -3.80 28.17 -0.73
CA GLU A 176 -2.98 29.13 0.03
C GLU A 176 -2.62 30.35 -0.82
N ASN A 177 -2.20 30.16 -2.07
CA ASN A 177 -1.90 31.26 -2.99
C ASN A 177 -3.14 32.13 -3.27
N ARG A 178 -4.31 31.51 -3.50
CA ARG A 178 -5.57 32.25 -3.70
C ARG A 178 -5.98 33.02 -2.46
N ALA A 179 -5.81 32.44 -1.27
CA ALA A 179 -6.08 33.13 -0.01
C ALA A 179 -5.17 34.35 0.15
N ALA A 180 -3.87 34.21 -0.13
CA ALA A 180 -2.94 35.34 -0.09
C ALA A 180 -3.29 36.45 -1.10
N GLU A 181 -3.75 36.10 -2.30
CA GLU A 181 -4.25 37.08 -3.29
C GLU A 181 -5.52 37.78 -2.80
N GLN A 182 -6.46 37.03 -2.20
CA GLN A 182 -7.67 37.60 -1.60
C GLN A 182 -7.32 38.56 -0.46
N ASP A 183 -6.41 38.20 0.43
CA ASP A 183 -5.94 39.07 1.52
C ASP A 183 -5.34 40.38 0.99
N LYS A 184 -4.55 40.31 -0.10
CA LYS A 184 -4.01 41.50 -0.75
C LYS A 184 -5.11 42.38 -1.35
N SER A 185 -6.10 41.78 -2.03
CA SER A 185 -7.23 42.50 -2.59
C SER A 185 -8.08 43.17 -1.49
N ILE A 186 -8.32 42.47 -0.38
CA ILE A 186 -9.01 43.03 0.79
C ILE A 186 -8.24 44.22 1.35
N ALA A 187 -6.92 44.13 1.49
CA ALA A 187 -6.09 45.23 1.96
C ALA A 187 -6.13 46.46 1.02
N GLU A 188 -6.15 46.25 -0.30
CA GLU A 188 -6.33 47.32 -1.29
C GLU A 188 -7.72 47.97 -1.19
N MET A 189 -8.78 47.16 -1.08
CA MET A 189 -10.15 47.66 -0.87
C MET A 189 -10.28 48.45 0.44
N GLN A 190 -9.61 48.02 1.51
CA GLN A 190 -9.57 48.76 2.77
C GLN A 190 -8.85 50.10 2.63
N ARG A 191 -7.74 50.16 1.87
CA ARG A 191 -7.06 51.43 1.53
C ARG A 191 -7.97 52.38 0.74
N GLN A 192 -8.61 51.88 -0.32
CA GLN A 192 -9.53 52.68 -1.12
C GLN A 192 -10.68 53.23 -0.28
N ASN A 193 -11.26 52.40 0.60
CA ASN A 193 -12.29 52.86 1.54
C ASN A 193 -11.78 53.94 2.50
N ALA A 194 -10.54 53.85 2.98
CA ALA A 194 -9.94 54.87 3.84
C ALA A 194 -9.72 56.20 3.08
N ASP A 195 -9.28 56.13 1.83
CA ASP A 195 -9.10 57.31 0.98
C ASP A 195 -10.43 57.96 0.60
N LEU A 196 -11.44 57.16 0.26
CA LEU A 196 -12.81 57.65 0.04
C LEU A 196 -13.34 58.35 1.28
N ARG A 197 -13.16 57.79 2.48
CA ARG A 197 -13.54 58.47 3.74
C ARG A 197 -12.89 59.83 3.89
N LYS A 198 -11.58 59.95 3.64
CA LYS A 198 -10.86 61.24 3.66
C LYS A 198 -11.40 62.22 2.62
N GLN A 199 -11.74 61.75 1.43
CA GLN A 199 -12.38 62.60 0.41
C GLN A 199 -13.76 63.08 0.85
N THR A 200 -14.57 62.21 1.45
CA THR A 200 -15.88 62.57 2.01
C THR A 200 -15.74 63.61 3.12
N GLU A 201 -14.75 63.46 4.01
CA GLU A 201 -14.43 64.48 5.04
C GLU A 201 -14.03 65.82 4.42
N LYS A 202 -13.20 65.82 3.37
CA LYS A 202 -12.83 67.04 2.63
C LYS A 202 -14.05 67.69 1.96
N LEU A 203 -14.91 66.90 1.33
CA LEU A 203 -16.14 67.39 0.72
C LEU A 203 -17.07 68.00 1.78
N ALA A 204 -17.19 67.39 2.96
CA ALA A 204 -17.94 67.96 4.07
C ALA A 204 -17.36 69.32 4.51
N ALA A 205 -16.04 69.41 4.68
CA ALA A 205 -15.37 70.67 5.03
C ALA A 205 -15.56 71.76 3.96
N LEU A 206 -15.45 71.42 2.67
CA LEU A 206 -15.73 72.33 1.56
C LEU A 206 -17.21 72.74 1.51
N THR A 207 -18.13 71.84 1.87
CA THR A 207 -19.56 72.15 1.97
C THR A 207 -19.81 73.18 3.09
N ASP A 208 -19.18 73.01 4.25
CA ASP A 208 -19.23 73.98 5.34
C ASP A 208 -18.60 75.32 4.97
N GLU A 209 -17.49 75.30 4.22
CA GLU A 209 -16.84 76.52 3.72
C GLU A 209 -17.71 77.24 2.69
N ASN A 210 -18.30 76.52 1.73
CA ASN A 210 -19.27 77.08 0.78
C ASN A 210 -20.49 77.67 1.49
N LYS A 211 -20.97 77.04 2.56
CA LYS A 211 -22.04 77.61 3.38
C LYS A 211 -21.62 78.93 4.02
N LYS A 212 -20.42 78.99 4.62
CA LYS A 212 -19.86 80.25 5.17
C LYS A 212 -19.63 81.32 4.11
N LEU A 213 -19.18 80.95 2.92
CA LEU A 213 -19.01 81.87 1.80
C LEU A 213 -20.36 82.38 1.30
N SER A 214 -21.38 81.53 1.23
CA SER A 214 -22.75 81.92 0.90
C SER A 214 -23.31 82.91 1.94
N GLU A 215 -23.12 82.65 3.24
CA GLU A 215 -23.50 83.58 4.31
C GLU A 215 -22.73 84.92 4.23
N LYS A 216 -21.45 84.92 3.81
CA LYS A 216 -20.67 86.14 3.58
C LYS A 216 -21.16 86.90 2.35
N LEU A 217 -21.48 86.21 1.26
CA LEU A 217 -22.06 86.80 0.05
C LEU A 217 -23.40 87.47 0.38
N GLU A 218 -24.25 86.83 1.17
CA GLU A 218 -25.53 87.40 1.60
C GLU A 218 -25.32 88.66 2.48
N LYS A 219 -24.34 88.64 3.40
CA LYS A 219 -23.95 89.84 4.16
C LYS A 219 -23.41 90.95 3.25
N SER A 220 -22.59 90.60 2.26
CA SER A 220 -22.04 91.56 1.29
C SER A 220 -23.15 92.19 0.44
N ALA A 221 -24.10 91.38 -0.04
CA ALA A 221 -25.27 91.86 -0.77
C ALA A 221 -26.11 92.83 0.09
N ASN A 222 -26.31 92.53 1.37
CA ASN A 222 -26.99 93.44 2.30
C ASN A 222 -26.22 94.76 2.51
N THR A 223 -24.88 94.72 2.56
CA THR A 223 -24.06 95.95 2.65
C THR A 223 -24.07 96.75 1.35
N GLU A 224 -24.13 96.09 0.19
CA GLU A 224 -24.23 96.72 -1.12
C GLU A 224 -25.60 97.38 -1.32
N GLU A 225 -26.69 96.73 -0.90
CA GLU A 225 -28.01 97.37 -0.83
C GLU A 225 -28.03 98.58 0.10
N ALA A 226 -27.36 98.51 1.25
CA ALA A 226 -27.26 99.65 2.17
C ALA A 226 -26.48 100.81 1.55
N LEU A 227 -25.41 100.51 0.80
CA LEU A 227 -24.63 101.51 0.05
C LEU A 227 -25.47 102.15 -1.06
N ARG A 228 -26.21 101.35 -1.84
CA ARG A 228 -27.09 101.85 -2.90
C ARG A 228 -28.18 102.78 -2.35
N ARG A 229 -28.79 102.45 -1.21
CA ARG A 229 -29.73 103.34 -0.49
C ARG A 229 -29.06 104.63 -0.01
N SER A 230 -27.77 104.58 0.35
CA SER A 230 -26.98 105.77 0.71
C SER A 230 -26.70 106.66 -0.52
N GLU A 231 -26.36 106.06 -1.66
CA GLU A 231 -26.14 106.78 -2.92
C GLU A 231 -27.42 107.45 -3.43
N GLU A 232 -28.58 106.78 -3.31
CA GLU A 232 -29.88 107.38 -3.62
C GLU A 232 -30.21 108.58 -2.71
N ARG A 233 -29.87 108.50 -1.41
CA ARG A 233 -29.99 109.65 -0.48
C ARG A 233 -29.05 110.79 -0.86
N ALA A 234 -27.83 110.50 -1.28
CA ALA A 234 -26.88 111.50 -1.73
C ALA A 234 -27.38 112.24 -2.99
N SER A 235 -27.92 111.50 -3.97
CA SER A 235 -28.53 112.08 -5.17
C SER A 235 -29.75 112.96 -4.86
N ALA A 236 -30.58 112.57 -3.88
CA ALA A 236 -31.70 113.39 -3.43
C ALA A 236 -31.25 114.71 -2.77
N LEU A 237 -30.22 114.66 -1.92
CA LEU A 237 -29.64 115.85 -1.30
C LEU A 237 -28.97 116.79 -2.33
N GLU A 238 -28.40 116.23 -3.40
CA GLU A 238 -27.81 117.01 -4.48
C GLU A 238 -28.87 117.80 -5.26
N LYS A 239 -30.04 117.19 -5.52
CA LYS A 239 -31.20 117.90 -6.08
C LYS A 239 -31.71 119.03 -5.19
N ASP A 240 -31.75 118.84 -3.87
CA ASP A 240 -32.17 119.89 -2.94
C ASP A 240 -31.16 121.04 -2.86
N ARG A 241 -29.86 120.75 -3.02
CA ARG A 241 -28.82 121.77 -3.10
C ARG A 241 -28.95 122.65 -4.35
N GLU A 242 -29.34 122.09 -5.49
CA GLU A 242 -29.59 122.87 -6.71
C GLU A 242 -30.83 123.78 -6.58
N LYS A 243 -31.91 123.31 -5.95
CA LYS A 243 -33.09 124.14 -5.65
C LYS A 243 -32.76 125.32 -4.74
N LEU A 244 -31.93 125.11 -3.71
CA LEU A 244 -31.47 126.18 -2.82
C LEU A 244 -30.61 127.21 -3.56
N LYS A 245 -29.80 126.79 -4.54
CA LYS A 245 -29.04 127.70 -5.41
C LYS A 245 -29.96 128.56 -6.29
N ALA A 246 -31.02 127.99 -6.85
CA ALA A 246 -32.00 128.72 -7.64
C ALA A 246 -32.73 129.78 -6.79
N SER A 247 -33.15 129.42 -5.57
CA SER A 247 -33.82 130.34 -4.64
C SER A 247 -32.90 131.47 -4.15
N ALA A 248 -31.59 131.21 -3.99
CA ALA A 248 -30.61 132.25 -3.65
C ALA A 248 -30.41 133.27 -4.78
N ALA A 249 -30.49 132.86 -6.05
CA ALA A 249 -30.36 133.76 -7.20
C ALA A 249 -31.58 134.68 -7.37
N GLU A 250 -32.78 134.20 -7.06
CA GLU A 250 -34.01 135.01 -7.06
C GLU A 250 -33.97 136.09 -5.97
N LEU A 251 -33.43 135.76 -4.80
CA LEU A 251 -33.31 136.68 -3.66
C LEU A 251 -32.33 137.84 -3.94
N ASP A 252 -31.29 137.60 -4.74
CA ASP A 252 -30.32 138.62 -5.15
C ASP A 252 -30.89 139.61 -6.19
N ASN A 253 -31.79 139.12 -7.08
CA ASN A 253 -32.52 139.99 -8.02
C ASN A 253 -33.52 140.92 -7.31
N VAL A 254 -34.22 140.42 -6.28
CA VAL A 254 -35.16 141.23 -5.48
C VAL A 254 -34.43 142.38 -4.76
N LYS A 255 -33.22 142.14 -4.24
CA LYS A 255 -32.41 143.18 -3.59
C LYS A 255 -32.02 144.32 -4.53
N LYS A 256 -31.69 144.02 -5.79
CA LYS A 256 -31.31 145.06 -6.78
C LYS A 256 -32.49 145.93 -7.19
N SER A 257 -33.69 145.36 -7.32
CA SER A 257 -34.91 146.12 -7.65
C SER A 257 -35.32 147.09 -6.53
N LEU A 258 -35.09 146.72 -5.26
CA LEU A 258 -35.43 147.58 -4.11
C LEU A 258 -34.52 148.81 -3.99
N ALA A 259 -33.24 148.69 -4.35
CA ALA A 259 -32.29 149.81 -4.32
C ALA A 259 -32.60 150.91 -5.37
N ALA A 260 -33.21 150.53 -6.51
CA ALA A 260 -33.56 151.46 -7.59
C ALA A 260 -34.78 152.35 -7.27
N GLU A 261 -35.72 151.87 -6.43
CA GLU A 261 -36.90 152.64 -6.02
C GLU A 261 -36.61 153.65 -4.90
N LEU A 262 -35.68 153.34 -3.98
CA LEU A 262 -35.25 154.28 -2.93
C LEU A 262 -34.56 155.54 -3.49
N GLY A 263 -33.86 155.44 -4.62
CA GLY A 263 -33.22 156.57 -5.28
C GLY A 263 -34.21 157.58 -5.91
N LYS A 264 -35.40 157.12 -6.31
CA LYS A 264 -36.46 157.99 -6.87
C LYS A 264 -37.23 158.76 -5.77
N SER A 265 -37.35 158.18 -4.58
CA SER A 265 -38.01 158.81 -3.43
C SER A 265 -37.29 160.08 -2.96
N ALA A 266 -35.95 160.07 -2.95
CA ALA A 266 -35.15 161.20 -2.48
C ALA A 266 -35.18 162.42 -3.43
N ASP A 267 -35.42 162.21 -4.73
CA ASP A 267 -35.41 163.27 -5.75
C ASP A 267 -36.77 164.01 -5.84
N LEU A 268 -37.86 163.32 -5.47
CA LEU A 268 -39.20 163.92 -5.32
C LEU A 268 -39.29 164.81 -4.08
N GLU A 269 -38.62 164.44 -2.99
CA GLU A 269 -38.63 165.19 -1.73
C GLU A 269 -37.92 166.56 -1.86
N ARG A 270 -36.85 166.65 -2.67
CA ARG A 270 -36.18 167.93 -2.99
C ARG A 270 -37.04 168.86 -3.85
N ARG A 271 -37.89 168.31 -4.73
CA ARG A 271 -38.80 169.10 -5.58
C ARG A 271 -40.00 169.66 -4.79
N LEU A 272 -40.44 168.98 -3.73
CA LEU A 272 -41.52 169.44 -2.86
C LEU A 272 -41.14 170.70 -2.06
N ILE A 273 -39.92 170.71 -1.49
CA ILE A 273 -39.41 171.85 -0.70
C ILE A 273 -39.24 173.13 -1.56
N ALA A 274 -38.89 172.97 -2.84
CA ALA A 274 -38.79 174.10 -3.77
C ALA A 274 -40.16 174.69 -4.14
N ALA A 275 -41.19 173.85 -4.26
CA ALA A 275 -42.56 174.28 -4.57
C ALA A 275 -43.24 175.00 -3.38
N GLU A 276 -42.98 174.58 -2.14
CA GLU A 276 -43.49 175.25 -0.93
C GLU A 276 -42.90 176.65 -0.75
N LYS A 277 -41.67 176.88 -1.21
CA LYS A 277 -41.01 178.19 -1.14
C LYS A 277 -41.60 179.18 -2.16
N SER A 278 -41.95 178.71 -3.36
CA SER A 278 -42.61 179.54 -4.39
C SER A 278 -44.09 179.84 -4.09
N ALA A 279 -44.78 178.99 -3.33
CA ALA A 279 -46.16 179.25 -2.93
C ALA A 279 -46.28 180.39 -1.90
N LYS A 280 -45.32 180.50 -0.97
CA LYS A 280 -45.31 181.57 0.05
C LYS A 280 -45.07 182.97 -0.53
N GLU A 281 -44.21 183.08 -1.55
CA GLU A 281 -43.94 184.37 -2.23
C GLU A 281 -45.13 184.86 -3.09
N LEU A 282 -46.02 183.95 -3.51
CA LEU A 282 -47.23 184.27 -4.28
C LEU A 282 -48.41 184.72 -3.41
N GLU A 283 -48.38 184.42 -2.11
CA GLU A 283 -49.42 184.79 -1.14
C GLU A 283 -49.19 186.20 -0.58
N ASP A 284 -47.95 186.59 -0.31
CA ASP A 284 -47.62 187.94 0.15
C ASP A 284 -47.85 188.99 -0.95
N THR A 285 -47.58 188.65 -2.22
CA THR A 285 -47.89 189.52 -3.36
C THR A 285 -49.39 189.72 -3.60
N LYS A 286 -50.25 188.78 -3.16
CA LYS A 286 -51.71 188.94 -3.18
C LYS A 286 -52.22 189.88 -2.09
N GLN A 287 -51.61 189.91 -0.91
CA GLN A 287 -52.01 190.88 0.14
C GLN A 287 -51.65 192.33 -0.23
N SER A 288 -50.55 192.55 -0.95
CA SER A 288 -50.22 193.88 -1.50
C SER A 288 -51.20 194.37 -2.57
N LEU A 289 -51.89 193.47 -3.29
CA LEU A 289 -52.82 193.84 -4.37
C LEU A 289 -54.25 194.17 -3.88
N ALA A 290 -54.63 193.73 -2.69
CA ALA A 290 -56.00 193.91 -2.16
C ALA A 290 -56.22 195.27 -1.47
N ALA A 291 -55.18 195.91 -0.91
CA ALA A 291 -55.32 197.22 -0.26
C ALA A 291 -55.20 198.41 -1.24
N GLU A 292 -54.61 198.22 -2.43
CA GLU A 292 -54.56 199.20 -3.52
C GLU A 292 -55.89 199.29 -4.31
N LYS A 293 -56.82 198.35 -4.14
CA LYS A 293 -58.11 198.31 -4.87
C LYS A 293 -59.28 199.05 -4.21
N GLY A 294 -59.10 199.70 -3.06
CA GLY A 294 -60.12 200.52 -2.39
C GLY A 294 -59.96 202.04 -2.54
N ARG A 295 -58.90 202.50 -3.21
CA ARG A 295 -58.61 203.94 -3.42
C ARG A 295 -59.09 204.51 -4.75
N ASN A 296 -59.76 203.74 -5.62
CA ASN A 296 -60.09 204.24 -6.96
C ASN A 296 -61.39 203.68 -7.57
N SER A 297 -62.50 203.84 -6.84
CA SER A 297 -63.82 204.02 -7.47
C SER A 297 -64.36 205.37 -7.00
N ASP A 298 -63.77 206.39 -7.60
CA ASP A 298 -64.22 207.76 -7.68
C ASP A 298 -65.60 207.88 -8.35
N LEU A 299 -66.32 208.93 -7.99
CA LEU A 299 -66.99 209.83 -8.95
C LEU A 299 -67.79 209.17 -10.08
N GLU A 300 -68.97 208.61 -9.77
CA GLU A 300 -70.15 208.79 -10.64
C GLU A 300 -71.41 209.02 -9.79
N LYS A 301 -71.67 210.32 -9.52
CA LYS A 301 -72.79 211.00 -8.84
C LYS A 301 -72.68 211.31 -7.35
#